data_AF-A0A7V1D377-F1
#
_entry.id   AF-A0A7V1D377-F1
#
_cell.length_a   1.000
_cell.length_b   1.000
_cell.length_c   1.000
_cell.angle_alpha   90.00
_cell.angle_beta   90.00
_cell.angle_gamma   90.00
#
_symmetry.space_group_name_H-M   'P 1'
#
loop_
_entity.id
_entity.type
_entity.pdbx_description
1 polymer ?
#
loop_
_entity_poly.entity_id
_entity_poly.type
_entity_poly.pdbx_seq_one_letter_code
_entity_poly.pdbx_strand_id
1 'polypeptide(L)'
;MFFKELTINGVNFVNVPADPNILLEMGISEAEVATMLDTLTKESGRLEVLSERLAAYKAESDPLYMEAQFDGTPESLQKWRDKVTEIKVRYPLPDNA
;
A
#
# COMPACT_ATOMS: atom_id res chain seq x y z
N MET A 1 -11.21 -10.15 3.12
CA MET A 1 -10.11 -9.49 3.86
C MET A 1 -10.10 -10.03 5.28
N PHE A 2 -8.96 -10.00 5.96
CA PHE A 2 -8.81 -10.53 7.32
C PHE A 2 -8.00 -9.55 8.18
N PHE A 3 -8.34 -9.43 9.45
CA PHE A 3 -7.51 -8.77 10.44
C PHE A 3 -6.42 -9.75 10.90
N LYS A 4 -5.16 -9.33 10.82
CA LYS A 4 -4.03 -10.14 11.29
C LYS A 4 -4.14 -10.44 12.78
N GLU A 5 -4.49 -9.42 13.55
CA GLU A 5 -4.69 -9.46 14.99
C GLU A 5 -5.80 -8.48 15.36
N LEU A 6 -6.61 -8.84 16.36
CA LEU A 6 -7.71 -8.02 16.84
C LEU A 6 -8.01 -8.36 18.31
N THR A 7 -7.97 -7.35 19.18
CA THR A 7 -8.31 -7.52 20.60
C THR A 7 -9.74 -7.09 20.85
N ILE A 8 -10.57 -7.99 21.37
CA ILE A 8 -11.99 -7.76 21.70
C ILE A 8 -12.22 -8.20 23.13
N ASN A 9 -12.75 -7.32 23.98
CA ASN A 9 -13.03 -7.61 25.39
C ASN A 9 -11.83 -8.20 26.16
N GLY A 10 -10.60 -7.78 25.82
CA GLY A 10 -9.37 -8.27 26.45
C GLY A 10 -8.85 -9.62 25.92
N VAL A 11 -9.52 -10.22 24.94
CA VAL A 11 -9.06 -11.44 24.26
C VAL A 11 -8.45 -11.06 22.92
N ASN A 12 -7.24 -11.56 22.65
CA ASN A 12 -6.57 -11.35 21.37
C ASN A 12 -6.92 -12.47 20.39
N PHE A 13 -7.47 -12.11 19.24
CA PHE A 13 -7.79 -12.99 18.13
C PHE A 13 -6.81 -12.77 16.99
N VAL A 14 -6.47 -13.85 16.28
CA VAL A 14 -5.60 -13.81 15.11
C VAL A 14 -6.36 -14.31 13.89
N ASN A 15 -6.06 -13.73 12.72
CA ASN A 15 -6.69 -14.09 11.45
C ASN A 15 -8.23 -14.01 11.47
N VAL A 16 -8.77 -12.90 11.97
CA VAL A 16 -10.23 -12.69 12.09
C VAL A 16 -10.80 -12.27 10.73
N PRO A 17 -11.89 -12.91 10.25
CA PRO A 17 -12.57 -12.47 9.04
C PRO A 17 -13.07 -11.03 9.17
N ALA A 18 -12.82 -10.20 8.16
CA ALA A 18 -13.37 -8.84 8.10
C ALA A 18 -14.83 -8.85 7.62
N ASP A 19 -15.67 -9.67 8.26
CA ASP A 19 -17.11 -9.75 7.99
C ASP A 19 -17.88 -8.93 9.04
N PRO A 20 -18.68 -7.93 8.63
CA PRO A 20 -19.41 -7.07 9.57
C PRO A 20 -20.29 -7.86 10.55
N ASN A 21 -20.95 -8.93 10.09
CA ASN A 21 -21.87 -9.69 10.93
C ASN A 21 -21.10 -10.44 12.02
N ILE A 22 -19.98 -11.08 11.65
CA ILE A 22 -19.12 -11.79 12.62
C ILE A 22 -18.58 -10.81 13.66
N LEU A 23 -18.12 -9.63 13.24
CA LEU A 23 -17.56 -8.63 14.16
C LEU A 23 -18.61 -8.09 15.15
N LEU A 24 -19.85 -7.87 14.67
CA LEU A 24 -20.98 -7.49 15.52
C LEU A 24 -21.33 -8.60 16.51
N GLU A 25 -21.36 -9.86 16.07
CA GLU A 25 -21.57 -11.04 16.94
C GLU A 25 -20.47 -11.19 18.00
N MET A 26 -19.23 -10.80 17.67
CA MET A 26 -18.11 -10.78 18.62
C MET A 26 -18.22 -9.65 19.66
N GLY A 27 -19.23 -8.77 19.55
CA GLY A 27 -19.52 -7.71 20.51
C GLY A 27 -18.85 -6.37 20.17
N ILE A 28 -18.38 -6.18 18.94
CA ILE A 28 -17.89 -4.87 18.46
C ILE A 28 -19.09 -4.01 18.07
N SER A 29 -19.06 -2.73 18.40
CA SER A 29 -20.14 -1.80 18.03
C SER A 29 -20.16 -1.52 16.51
N GLU A 30 -21.33 -1.21 15.94
CA GLU A 30 -21.48 -0.94 14.50
C GLU A 30 -20.56 0.20 14.02
N ALA A 31 -20.40 1.25 14.83
CA ALA A 31 -19.52 2.37 14.53
C ALA A 31 -18.03 1.98 14.48
N GLU A 32 -17.62 1.09 15.39
CA GLU A 32 -16.25 0.56 15.39
C GLU A 32 -16.01 -0.38 14.22
N VAL A 33 -16.95 -1.27 13.91
CA VAL A 33 -16.88 -2.14 12.72
C VAL A 33 -16.70 -1.32 11.45
N ALA A 34 -17.50 -0.27 11.27
CA ALA A 34 -17.37 0.62 10.11
C ALA A 34 -15.99 1.27 10.03
N THR A 35 -15.47 1.78 11.15
CA THR A 35 -14.15 2.40 11.24
C THR A 35 -13.01 1.42 10.94
N MET A 36 -13.12 0.20 11.47
CA MET A 36 -12.13 -0.86 11.25
C MET A 36 -12.09 -1.32 9.80
N LEU A 37 -13.26 -1.49 9.17
CA LEU A 37 -13.36 -1.88 7.77
C LEU A 37 -12.81 -0.78 6.85
N ASP A 38 -13.15 0.49 7.11
CA ASP A 38 -12.60 1.62 6.36
C ASP A 38 -11.07 1.68 6.48
N THR A 39 -10.53 1.52 7.70
CA THR A 39 -9.09 1.46 7.94
C THR A 39 -8.44 0.30 7.18
N LEU A 40 -9.05 -0.88 7.20
CA LEU A 40 -8.55 -2.07 6.51
C LEU A 40 -8.57 -1.90 4.99
N THR A 41 -9.63 -1.31 4.45
CA THR A 41 -9.74 -1.02 3.01
C THR A 41 -8.68 0.00 2.58
N LYS A 42 -8.48 1.07 3.35
CA LYS A 42 -7.44 2.07 3.09
C LYS A 42 -6.05 1.45 3.10
N GLU A 43 -5.74 0.63 4.11
CA GLU A 43 -4.43 -0.02 4.22
C GLU A 43 -4.22 -1.03 3.09
N SER A 44 -5.25 -1.80 2.72
CA SER A 44 -5.17 -2.73 1.58
C SER A 44 -4.90 -1.99 0.27
N GLY A 45 -5.60 -0.88 0.02
CA GLY A 45 -5.37 -0.03 -1.16
C GLY A 45 -3.97 0.59 -1.16
N ARG A 46 -3.46 1.02 0.00
CA ARG A 46 -2.09 1.52 0.14
C ARG A 46 -1.05 0.46 -0.25
N LEU A 47 -1.23 -0.78 0.22
CA LEU A 47 -0.33 -1.89 -0.08
C LEU A 47 -0.35 -2.26 -1.57
N GLU A 48 -1.52 -2.20 -2.22
CA GLU A 48 -1.66 -2.42 -3.65
C GLU A 48 -0.86 -1.38 -4.46
N VAL A 49 -1.08 -0.09 -4.19
CA VAL A 49 -0.34 1.01 -4.82
C VAL A 49 1.16 0.88 -4.61
N LEU A 50 1.61 0.51 -3.40
CA LEU A 50 3.02 0.27 -3.12
C LEU A 50 3.60 -0.89 -3.93
N SER A 51 2.84 -1.99 -4.06
CA SER A 51 3.23 -3.15 -4.86
C SER A 51 3.37 -2.80 -6.34
N GLU A 52 2.38 -2.12 -6.90
CA GLU A 52 2.41 -1.67 -8.30
C GLU A 52 3.57 -0.71 -8.55
N ARG A 53 3.80 0.22 -7.63
CA ARG A 53 4.91 1.17 -7.71
C ARG A 53 6.27 0.48 -7.64
N LEU A 54 6.43 -0.53 -6.78
CA LEU A 54 7.65 -1.33 -6.71
C LEU A 54 7.87 -2.13 -8.00
N ALA A 55 6.82 -2.70 -8.57
CA ALA A 55 6.89 -3.42 -9.83
C ALA A 55 7.30 -2.50 -10.99
N ALA A 56 6.71 -1.30 -11.06
CA ALA A 56 7.07 -0.28 -12.05
C ALA A 56 8.51 0.19 -11.89
N TYR A 57 9.01 0.34 -10.65
CA TYR A 57 10.42 0.68 -10.44
C TYR A 57 11.36 -0.39 -10.99
N LYS A 58 11.11 -1.66 -10.66
CA LYS A 58 11.92 -2.78 -11.15
C LYS A 58 11.90 -2.91 -12.67
N ALA A 59 10.76 -2.67 -13.29
CA ALA A 59 10.58 -2.84 -14.73
C ALA A 59 11.09 -1.64 -15.55
N GLU A 60 10.85 -0.41 -15.09
CA GLU A 60 11.01 0.79 -15.92
C GLU A 60 12.11 1.74 -15.42
N SER A 61 12.34 1.85 -14.11
CA SER A 61 13.26 2.83 -13.52
C SER A 61 14.64 2.23 -13.22
N ASP A 62 14.68 1.04 -12.64
CA ASP A 62 15.93 0.38 -12.23
C ASP A 62 16.90 0.16 -13.40
N PRO A 63 16.45 -0.23 -14.61
CA PRO A 63 17.34 -0.31 -15.78
C PRO A 63 17.93 1.05 -16.17
N LEU A 64 17.13 2.11 -16.14
CA LEU A 64 17.59 3.48 -16.46
C LEU A 64 18.60 3.99 -15.43
N TYR A 65 18.44 3.61 -14.16
CA TYR A 65 19.43 3.95 -13.13
C TYR A 65 20.77 3.25 -13.41
N MET A 66 20.74 1.96 -13.76
CA MET A 66 21.96 1.22 -14.11
C MET A 66 22.66 1.81 -15.34
N GLU A 67 21.90 2.16 -16.38
CA GLU A 67 22.42 2.87 -17.56
C GLU A 67 23.03 4.22 -17.18
N ALA A 68 22.34 5.00 -16.33
CA ALA A 68 22.85 6.29 -15.87
C ALA A 68 24.14 6.18 -15.03
N GLN A 69 24.27 5.12 -14.21
CA GLN A 69 25.50 4.84 -13.45
C GLN A 69 26.67 4.49 -14.37
N PHE A 70 26.41 3.81 -15.49
CA PHE A 70 27.43 3.45 -16.47
C PHE A 70 27.83 4.63 -17.35
N ASP A 71 26.86 5.37 -17.89
CA ASP A 71 27.09 6.52 -18.76
C ASP A 71 27.72 7.71 -18.01
N GLY A 72 27.35 7.89 -16.73
CA GLY A 72 27.82 9.01 -15.90
C GLY A 72 27.37 10.39 -16.39
N THR A 73 26.41 10.47 -17.33
CA THR A 73 25.94 11.74 -17.88
C THR A 73 24.78 12.33 -17.07
N PRO A 74 24.68 13.67 -17.00
CA PRO A 74 23.52 14.33 -16.39
C PRO A 74 22.21 13.99 -17.11
N GLU A 75 22.25 13.75 -18.42
CA GLU A 75 21.09 13.44 -19.25
C GLU A 75 20.48 12.07 -18.92
N SER A 76 21.33 11.03 -18.74
CA SER A 76 20.85 9.69 -18.35
C SER A 76 20.27 9.69 -16.93
N LEU A 77 20.87 10.47 -16.00
CA LEU A 77 20.30 10.68 -14.67
C LEU A 77 18.95 11.42 -14.72
N GLN A 78 18.80 12.40 -15.60
CA GLN A 78 17.54 13.12 -15.77
C GLN A 78 16.43 12.19 -16.28
N LYS A 79 16.72 11.36 -17.29
CA LYS A 79 15.76 10.36 -17.80
C LYS A 79 15.26 9.42 -16.69
N TRP A 80 16.15 8.96 -15.82
CA TRP A 80 15.77 8.16 -14.66
C TRP A 80 14.85 8.93 -13.70
N ARG A 81 15.20 10.18 -13.36
CA ARG A 81 14.38 11.03 -12.47
C ARG A 81 12.99 11.33 -13.05
N ASP A 82 12.91 11.55 -14.36
CA ASP A 82 11.65 11.80 -15.06
C ASP A 82 10.77 10.56 -15.00
N LYS A 83 11.34 9.37 -15.27
CA LYS A 83 10.61 8.10 -15.17
C LYS A 83 10.14 7.82 -13.74
N VAL A 84 10.98 8.09 -12.73
CA VAL A 84 10.58 7.98 -11.32
C VAL A 84 9.41 8.91 -10.99
N THR A 85 9.42 10.13 -11.52
CA THR A 85 8.33 11.11 -11.34
C THR A 85 7.04 10.63 -12.00
N GLU A 86 7.12 10.12 -13.23
CA GLU A 86 5.97 9.53 -13.92
C GLU A 86 5.35 8.37 -13.14
N ILE A 87 6.17 7.45 -12.62
CA ILE A 87 5.72 6.32 -11.79
C ILE A 87 5.03 6.80 -10.51
N LYS A 88 5.54 7.87 -9.87
CA LYS A 88 4.92 8.46 -8.68
C LYS A 88 3.56 9.09 -8.96
N VAL A 89 3.42 9.73 -10.12
CA VAL A 89 2.14 10.32 -10.56
C VAL A 89 1.13 9.22 -10.90
N ARG A 90 1.59 8.13 -11.53
CA ARG A 90 0.76 6.98 -11.88
C ARG A 90 0.25 6.20 -10.66
N TYR A 91 1.07 6.11 -9.62
CA TYR A 91 0.77 5.38 -8.38
C TYR A 91 0.90 6.31 -7.15
N PRO A 92 -0.09 7.22 -6.94
CA PRO A 92 -0.05 8.18 -5.85
C PRO A 92 -0.24 7.46 -4.51
N LEU A 93 0.67 7.69 -3.56
CA LEU A 93 0.49 7.17 -2.21
C LEU A 93 -0.64 7.94 -1.53
N PRO A 94 -1.50 7.25 -0.74
CA PRO A 94 -2.63 7.89 -0.08
C PRO A 94 -2.23 8.98 0.95
N ASP A 95 -1.00 8.97 1.47
CA ASP A 95 -0.47 10.06 2.30
C ASP A 95 -0.15 11.35 1.50
N ASN A 96 -0.06 11.25 0.17
CA ASN A 96 0.24 12.34 -0.77
C ASN A 96 -0.92 12.63 -1.73
N ALA A 97 -2.09 12.00 -1.54
CA ALA A 97 -3.28 12.16 -2.39
C ALA A 97 -4.20 13.28 -1.90
#